data_AF-A0A3N5G641-F1
#
_entry.id   AF-A0A3N5G641-F1
#
_cell.length_a   1.000
_cell.length_b   1.000
_cell.length_c   1.000
_cell.angle_alpha   90.00
_cell.angle_beta   90.00
_cell.angle_gamma   90.00
#
_symmetry.space_group_name_H-M   'P 1'
#
loop_
_entity.id
_entity.type
_entity.pdbx_description
1 polymer ?
#
loop_
_entity_poly.entity_id
_entity_poly.type
_entity_poly.pdbx_seq_one_letter_code
_entity_poly.pdbx_strand_id
1 'polypeptide(L)'
;AFAQFGSDLDKSTQAQLNRGRRMQEILKQPQYEPVALENQVAVIFAATNGFADDVPLEKMRKWELDLIKFLGTSHPEVGKDILEKKQIAPDNEKKLREALSTFKATWQG
;
A
#
# COMPACT_ATOMS: atom_id res chain seq x y z
N ALA A 1 -6.01 -20.59 -28.60
CA ALA A 1 -5.60 -21.57 -27.57
C ALA A 1 -4.78 -20.83 -26.51
N PHE A 2 -5.37 -20.51 -25.35
CA PHE A 2 -4.76 -19.67 -24.29
C PHE A 2 -4.67 -20.39 -22.93
N ALA A 3 -4.92 -21.71 -22.91
CA ALA A 3 -4.93 -22.51 -21.69
C ALA A 3 -3.59 -23.24 -21.41
N GLN A 4 -2.59 -23.11 -22.29
CA GLN A 4 -1.35 -23.90 -22.23
C GLN A 4 -0.13 -23.14 -21.68
N PHE A 5 -0.27 -21.85 -21.35
CA PHE A 5 0.72 -21.08 -20.57
C PHE A 5 0.48 -21.16 -19.05
N GLY A 6 -0.51 -21.95 -18.61
CA GLY A 6 -0.96 -21.98 -17.22
C GLY A 6 -0.08 -22.81 -16.26
N SER A 7 0.79 -23.69 -16.76
CA SER A 7 1.55 -24.60 -15.90
C SER A 7 2.79 -23.98 -15.26
N ASP A 8 3.33 -22.90 -15.83
CA ASP A 8 4.57 -22.27 -15.37
C ASP A 8 4.48 -20.74 -15.40
N LEU A 9 3.39 -20.19 -14.84
CA LEU A 9 3.53 -18.85 -14.26
C LEU A 9 4.51 -19.00 -13.11
N ASP A 10 5.77 -18.68 -13.37
CA ASP A 10 6.81 -18.67 -12.35
C ASP A 10 6.36 -17.77 -11.20
N LYS A 11 6.81 -18.08 -9.98
CA LYS A 11 6.33 -17.40 -8.75
C LYS A 11 6.45 -15.87 -8.85
N SER A 12 7.42 -15.36 -9.61
CA SER A 12 7.60 -13.92 -9.79
C SER A 12 6.47 -13.30 -10.63
N THR A 13 6.05 -13.94 -11.72
CA THR A 13 4.94 -13.46 -12.54
C THR A 13 3.61 -13.53 -11.78
N GLN A 14 3.39 -14.60 -10.99
CA GLN A 14 2.19 -14.69 -10.15
C GLN A 14 2.17 -13.60 -9.07
N ALA A 15 3.30 -13.31 -8.43
CA ALA A 15 3.42 -12.22 -7.45
C ALA A 15 3.15 -10.85 -8.10
N GLN A 16 3.68 -10.60 -9.30
CA GLN A 16 3.45 -9.35 -10.03
C GLN A 16 1.97 -9.15 -10.39
N LEU A 17 1.30 -10.20 -10.89
CA LEU A 17 -0.15 -10.16 -11.18
C LEU A 17 -0.96 -9.91 -9.90
N ASN A 18 -0.59 -10.59 -8.81
CA ASN A 18 -1.24 -10.41 -7.52
C ASN A 18 -1.10 -8.99 -7.00
N ARG A 19 0.09 -8.38 -7.07
CA ARG A 19 0.32 -6.99 -6.68
C ARG A 19 -0.44 -6.03 -7.59
N GLY A 20 -0.44 -6.28 -8.89
CA GLY A 20 -1.21 -5.49 -9.87
C GLY A 20 -2.70 -5.41 -9.53
N ARG A 21 -3.30 -6.51 -9.06
CA ARG A 21 -4.70 -6.51 -8.59
C ARG A 21 -4.90 -5.65 -7.35
N ARG A 22 -4.00 -5.68 -6.36
CA ARG A 22 -4.09 -4.79 -5.17
C ARG A 22 -3.93 -3.32 -5.56
N MET A 23 -3.03 -3.01 -6.48
CA MET A 23 -2.86 -1.65 -7.00
C MET A 23 -4.14 -1.14 -7.66
N GLN A 24 -4.85 -1.97 -8.43
CA GLN A 24 -6.13 -1.59 -9.00
C GLN A 24 -7.18 -1.27 -7.94
N GLU A 25 -7.24 -2.03 -6.83
CA GLU A 25 -8.15 -1.73 -5.73
C GLU A 25 -7.82 -0.41 -5.03
N ILE A 26 -6.53 -0.11 -4.79
CA ILE A 26 -6.09 1.15 -4.17
C ILE A 26 -6.44 2.38 -5.02
N LEU A 27 -6.45 2.23 -6.34
CA LEU A 27 -6.79 3.32 -7.25
C LEU A 27 -8.31 3.56 -7.36
N LYS A 28 -9.16 2.74 -6.70
CA LYS A 28 -10.59 2.97 -6.64
C LYS A 28 -10.90 4.00 -5.55
N GLN A 29 -11.28 5.19 -5.99
CA GLN A 29 -11.67 6.28 -5.09
C GLN A 29 -13.18 6.57 -5.20
N PRO A 30 -13.94 6.48 -4.09
CA PRO A 30 -15.34 6.91 -4.08
C PRO A 30 -15.48 8.40 -4.41
N GLN A 31 -16.62 8.75 -5.00
CA GLN A 31 -16.93 10.14 -5.29
C GLN A 31 -17.03 10.95 -3.99
N TYR A 32 -16.54 12.19 -4.00
CA TYR A 32 -16.56 13.13 -2.87
C TYR A 32 -15.71 12.75 -1.65
N GLU A 33 -14.85 11.73 -1.77
CA GLU A 33 -13.87 11.37 -0.74
C GLU A 33 -12.43 11.67 -1.20
N PRO A 34 -12.00 12.95 -1.26
CA PRO A 34 -10.62 13.28 -1.61
C PRO A 34 -9.64 12.72 -0.57
N VAL A 35 -8.60 12.03 -1.04
CA VAL A 35 -7.51 11.53 -0.19
C VAL A 35 -6.39 12.60 -0.16
N ALA A 36 -5.85 12.91 1.01
CA ALA A 36 -4.72 13.84 1.14
C ALA A 36 -3.46 13.32 0.44
N LEU A 37 -2.60 14.22 -0.06
CA LEU A 37 -1.44 13.87 -0.90
C LEU A 37 -0.50 12.89 -0.19
N GLU A 38 -0.14 13.17 1.04
CA GLU A 38 0.72 12.36 1.88
C GLU A 38 0.17 10.96 2.13
N ASN A 39 -1.16 10.85 2.26
CA ASN A 39 -1.84 9.58 2.42
C ASN A 39 -1.81 8.78 1.12
N GLN A 40 -2.06 9.43 -0.03
CA GLN A 40 -1.92 8.77 -1.34
C GLN A 40 -0.50 8.25 -1.55
N VAL A 41 0.51 9.08 -1.27
CA VAL A 41 1.93 8.72 -1.38
C VAL A 41 2.25 7.52 -0.49
N ALA A 42 1.84 7.53 0.77
CA ALA A 42 2.12 6.44 1.71
C ALA A 42 1.45 5.11 1.29
N VAL A 43 0.18 5.16 0.87
CA VAL A 43 -0.56 3.96 0.43
C VAL A 43 0.05 3.37 -0.84
N ILE A 44 0.35 4.21 -1.85
CA ILE A 44 0.98 3.77 -3.10
C ILE A 44 2.38 3.22 -2.83
N PHE A 45 3.17 3.86 -1.97
CA PHE A 45 4.48 3.36 -1.56
C PHE A 45 4.35 1.98 -0.90
N ALA A 46 3.41 1.81 0.03
CA ALA A 46 3.21 0.55 0.71
C ALA A 46 2.86 -0.59 -0.26
N ALA A 47 1.95 -0.34 -1.20
CA ALA A 47 1.52 -1.36 -2.16
C ALA A 47 2.58 -1.69 -3.21
N THR A 48 3.29 -0.68 -3.73
CA THR A 48 4.41 -0.91 -4.67
C THR A 48 5.56 -1.69 -4.03
N ASN A 49 5.76 -1.57 -2.72
CA ASN A 49 6.77 -2.30 -1.95
C ASN A 49 6.28 -3.62 -1.34
N GLY A 50 5.07 -4.08 -1.66
CA GLY A 50 4.57 -5.41 -1.27
C GLY A 50 4.02 -5.52 0.15
N PHE A 51 3.81 -4.40 0.85
CA PHE A 51 3.19 -4.41 2.19
C PHE A 51 1.72 -4.84 2.17
N ALA A 52 1.09 -4.82 0.98
CA ALA A 52 -0.29 -5.27 0.76
C ALA A 52 -0.40 -6.66 0.10
N ASP A 53 0.71 -7.36 -0.17
CA ASP A 53 0.69 -8.60 -0.96
C ASP A 53 -0.17 -9.71 -0.31
N ASP A 54 -0.19 -9.78 1.03
CA ASP A 54 -0.95 -10.77 1.80
C ASP A 54 -2.39 -10.33 2.10
N VAL A 55 -2.80 -9.13 1.67
CA VAL A 55 -4.14 -8.60 1.92
C VAL A 55 -5.13 -9.22 0.92
N PRO A 56 -6.26 -9.76 1.39
CA PRO A 56 -7.35 -10.20 0.52
C PRO A 56 -7.94 -9.03 -0.27
N LEU A 57 -8.28 -9.26 -1.55
CA LEU A 57 -8.73 -8.18 -2.46
C LEU A 57 -9.97 -7.46 -1.93
N GLU A 58 -10.92 -8.20 -1.36
CA GLU A 58 -12.15 -7.69 -0.76
C GLU A 58 -11.91 -6.82 0.49
N LYS A 59 -10.74 -6.92 1.12
CA LYS A 59 -10.35 -6.12 2.28
C LYS A 59 -9.44 -4.94 1.93
N MET A 60 -9.10 -4.72 0.66
CA MET A 60 -8.15 -3.68 0.26
C MET A 60 -8.58 -2.27 0.67
N ARG A 61 -9.87 -1.93 0.52
CA ARG A 61 -10.38 -0.62 0.94
C ARG A 61 -10.28 -0.43 2.46
N LYS A 62 -10.58 -1.48 3.23
CA LYS A 62 -10.44 -1.46 4.69
C LYS A 62 -8.97 -1.28 5.09
N TRP A 63 -8.08 -2.05 4.46
CA TRP A 63 -6.64 -1.97 4.68
C TRP A 63 -6.08 -0.57 4.40
N GLU A 64 -6.50 0.06 3.30
CA GLU A 64 -6.11 1.44 2.96
C GLU A 64 -6.52 2.43 4.05
N LEU A 65 -7.79 2.40 4.47
CA LEU A 65 -8.32 3.30 5.49
C LEU A 65 -7.66 3.08 6.86
N ASP A 66 -7.45 1.81 7.24
CA ASP A 66 -6.78 1.43 8.47
C ASP A 66 -5.31 1.87 8.46
N LEU A 67 -4.61 1.75 7.33
CA LEU A 67 -3.24 2.22 7.17
C LEU A 67 -3.15 3.74 7.31
N ILE A 68 -4.02 4.48 6.62
CA ILE A 68 -4.09 5.94 6.73
C ILE A 68 -4.32 6.37 8.18
N LYS A 69 -5.27 5.71 8.87
CA LYS A 69 -5.55 5.98 10.28
C LYS A 69 -4.36 5.65 11.18
N PHE A 70 -3.71 4.51 10.96
CA PHE A 70 -2.53 4.10 11.73
C PHE A 70 -1.39 5.11 11.57
N LEU A 71 -1.07 5.52 10.34
CA LEU A 71 -0.03 6.51 10.08
C LEU A 71 -0.39 7.86 10.70
N GLY A 72 -1.64 8.33 10.54
CA GLY A 72 -2.07 9.61 11.11
C GLY A 72 -2.07 9.66 12.64
N THR A 73 -2.21 8.51 13.31
CA THR A 73 -2.24 8.43 14.78
C THR A 73 -0.88 8.11 15.39
N SER A 74 -0.13 7.18 14.80
CA SER A 74 1.10 6.64 15.37
C SER A 74 2.35 7.26 14.77
N HIS A 75 2.27 7.75 13.53
CA HIS A 75 3.40 8.28 12.76
C HIS A 75 3.06 9.57 11.98
N PRO A 76 2.43 10.58 12.60
CA PRO A 76 2.01 11.79 11.89
C PRO A 76 3.19 12.57 11.28
N GLU A 77 4.40 12.40 11.82
CA GLU A 77 5.64 12.98 11.29
C GLU A 77 5.95 12.51 9.87
N VAL A 78 5.60 11.27 9.51
CA VAL A 78 5.88 10.72 8.17
C VAL A 78 5.09 11.50 7.11
N GLY A 79 3.80 11.76 7.38
CA GLY A 79 2.94 12.54 6.47
C GLY A 79 3.39 13.99 6.34
N LYS A 80 3.77 14.62 7.46
CA LYS A 80 4.31 15.99 7.47
C LYS A 80 5.59 16.11 6.66
N ASP A 81 6.53 15.19 6.86
CA ASP A 81 7.80 15.16 6.12
C ASP A 81 7.56 15.02 4.61
N ILE A 82 6.59 14.19 4.18
CA ILE A 82 6.22 14.05 2.76
C ILE A 82 5.70 15.38 2.20
N LEU A 83 4.82 16.07 2.92
CA LEU A 83 4.26 17.36 2.48
C LEU A 83 5.32 18.45 2.37
N GLU A 84 6.17 18.59 3.39
CA GLU A 84 7.19 19.63 3.46
C GLU A 84 8.30 19.42 2.44
N LYS A 85 8.81 18.19 2.34
CA LYS A 85 9.95 17.87 1.47
C LYS A 85 9.52 17.56 0.03
N LYS A 86 8.24 17.27 -0.19
CA LYS A 86 7.67 16.83 -1.48
C LYS A 86 8.36 15.59 -2.06
N GLN A 87 8.98 14.78 -1.20
CA GLN A 87 9.68 13.56 -1.54
C GLN A 87 9.74 12.62 -0.33
N ILE A 88 9.90 11.33 -0.59
CA ILE A 88 10.25 10.36 0.45
C ILE A 88 11.78 10.38 0.59
N ALA A 89 12.29 11.27 1.45
CA ALA A 89 13.72 11.36 1.74
C ALA A 89 14.21 10.10 2.50
N PRO A 90 15.51 9.74 2.44
CA PRO A 90 16.01 8.48 3.01
C PRO A 90 15.64 8.26 4.49
N ASP A 91 15.75 9.29 5.33
CA ASP A 91 15.38 9.21 6.75
C ASP A 91 13.88 8.98 6.94
N ASN A 92 13.06 9.58 6.08
CA ASN A 92 11.60 9.42 6.12
C ASN A 92 11.19 8.04 5.60
N GLU A 93 11.86 7.54 4.56
CA GLU A 93 11.62 6.20 4.01
C GLU A 93 11.83 5.12 5.07
N LYS A 94 12.91 5.24 5.86
CA LYS A 94 13.19 4.31 6.95
C LYS A 94 12.04 4.27 7.96
N LYS A 95 11.59 5.43 8.44
CA LYS A 95 10.46 5.54 9.36
C LYS A 95 9.18 4.97 8.77
N LEU A 96 8.89 5.29 7.51
CA LEU A 96 7.72 4.77 6.80
C LEU A 96 7.77 3.24 6.70
N ARG A 97 8.92 2.63 6.36
CA ARG A 97 9.06 1.17 6.29
C ARG A 97 8.91 0.50 7.66
N GLU A 98 9.43 1.09 8.72
CA GLU A 98 9.26 0.60 10.10
C GLU A 98 7.79 0.65 10.53
N ALA A 99 7.11 1.77 10.26
CA ALA A 99 5.68 1.93 10.50
C ALA A 99 4.85 0.90 9.72
N LEU A 100 5.13 0.73 8.43
CA LEU A 100 4.43 -0.24 7.57
C LEU A 100 4.66 -1.70 8.00
N SER A 101 5.86 -2.02 8.48
CA SER A 101 6.15 -3.37 9.00
C SER A 101 5.37 -3.64 10.28
N THR A 102 5.29 -2.64 11.17
CA THR A 102 4.49 -2.69 12.40
C THR A 102 3.01 -2.83 12.10
N PHE A 103 2.49 -2.04 11.16
CA PHE A 103 1.11 -2.13 10.71
C PHE A 103 0.80 -3.52 10.13
N LYS A 104 1.65 -4.03 9.23
CA LYS A 104 1.47 -5.36 8.64
C LYS A 104 1.42 -6.47 9.70
N ALA A 105 2.24 -6.39 10.75
CA ALA A 105 2.26 -7.37 11.82
C ALA A 105 1.03 -7.31 12.75
N THR A 106 0.39 -6.14 12.84
CA THR A 106 -0.72 -5.89 13.79
C THR A 106 -2.09 -5.83 13.13
N TRP A 107 -2.15 -5.68 11.80
CA TRP A 107 -3.40 -5.56 11.08
C TRP A 107 -4.14 -6.90 11.03
N GLN A 108 -5.30 -6.93 11.70
CA GLN A 108 -6.24 -8.05 11.72
C GLN A 108 -7.48 -7.63 10.93
N GLY A 109 -7.38 -7.73 9.60
CA GLY A 109 -8.43 -7.29 8.68
C GLY A 109 -9.78 -7.93 8.89
#